data_AF-A0A927NM22-F1
#
_entry.id   AF-A0A927NM22-F1
#
_cell.length_a   1.000
_cell.length_b   1.000
_cell.length_c   1.000
_cell.angle_alpha   90.00
_cell.angle_beta   90.00
_cell.angle_gamma   90.00
#
_symmetry.space_group_name_H-M   'P 1'
#
loop_
_entity.id
_entity.type
_entity.pdbx_description
1 polymer ?
#
loop_
_entity_poly.entity_id
_entity_poly.type
_entity_poly.pdbx_seq_one_letter_code
_entity_poly.pdbx_strand_id
1 'polypeptide(L)'
;MSKHEKSFGEKILVIVVVLVFIAALAGIGVTIYKLFGNVQEETKKGETTGFVVDYQDKTLEESAGGVVFTETETFSIRQSGADSAISAKIYAKKLPEDYEWKFAKEGQETPDTYRWNTDFVGEDFTEYFDVAIDQDENTVTVTGTVKELLTSYAARRDATLEPMSALPNEDMFVLEIMAGNHSMAIGFHVYAPIYSLALEKLSFC
;
A
#
# COMPACT_ATOMS: atom_id res chain seq x y z
N MET A 1 0.27 52.44 -16.86
CA MET A 1 1.37 51.50 -16.58
C MET A 1 1.39 51.26 -15.07
N SER A 2 0.91 50.11 -14.60
CA SER A 2 1.46 49.41 -13.43
C SER A 2 0.75 48.05 -13.33
N LYS A 3 1.49 47.02 -13.74
CA LYS A 3 1.21 45.61 -13.52
C LYS A 3 1.70 45.27 -12.11
N HIS A 4 0.87 44.55 -11.37
CA HIS A 4 1.18 43.59 -10.28
C HIS A 4 0.32 43.85 -9.06
N GLU A 5 -0.60 42.92 -8.80
CA GLU A 5 -0.88 42.33 -7.47
C GLU A 5 -2.01 41.28 -7.58
N LYS A 6 -1.77 40.24 -8.39
CA LYS A 6 -2.59 39.02 -8.42
C LYS A 6 -1.95 37.88 -7.60
N SER A 7 -0.99 38.18 -6.72
CA SER A 7 -0.08 37.16 -6.14
C SER A 7 -0.30 36.82 -4.66
N PHE A 8 -1.18 37.53 -3.93
CA PHE A 8 -1.30 37.30 -2.48
C PHE A 8 -2.43 36.33 -2.11
N GLY A 9 -3.52 36.31 -2.88
CA GLY A 9 -4.67 35.42 -2.63
C GLY A 9 -4.40 33.94 -2.93
N GLU A 10 -3.67 33.62 -4.00
CA GLU A 10 -3.29 32.23 -4.33
C GLU A 10 -2.32 31.62 -3.32
N LYS A 11 -1.40 32.42 -2.75
CA LYS A 11 -0.44 31.92 -1.75
C LYS A 11 -1.11 31.57 -0.43
N ILE A 12 -2.15 32.31 -0.03
CA ILE A 12 -2.92 32.01 1.19
C ILE A 12 -3.80 30.77 0.99
N LEU A 13 -4.40 30.59 -0.20
CA LEU A 13 -5.21 29.41 -0.51
C LEU A 13 -4.36 28.12 -0.49
N VAL A 14 -3.16 28.14 -1.06
CA VAL A 14 -2.24 26.99 -1.04
C VAL A 14 -1.81 26.64 0.39
N ILE A 15 -1.50 27.63 1.23
CA ILE A 15 -1.13 27.40 2.64
C ILE A 15 -2.30 26.81 3.44
N VAL A 16 -3.53 27.25 3.19
CA VAL A 16 -4.73 26.70 3.84
C VAL A 16 -5.00 25.26 3.38
N VAL A 17 -4.86 24.95 2.09
CA VAL A 17 -5.04 23.58 1.57
C VAL A 17 -3.98 22.63 2.12
N VAL A 18 -2.72 23.07 2.22
CA VAL A 18 -1.63 22.27 2.82
C VAL A 18 -1.85 22.05 4.31
N LEU A 19 -2.32 23.06 5.06
CA LEU A 19 -2.63 22.90 6.49
C LEU A 19 -3.85 22.00 6.75
N VAL A 20 -4.87 22.02 5.88
CA VAL A 20 -6.01 21.10 5.94
C VAL A 20 -5.57 19.67 5.60
N PHE A 21 -4.65 19.49 4.63
CA PHE A 21 -4.06 18.18 4.34
C PHE A 21 -3.22 17.64 5.51
N ILE A 22 -2.40 18.48 6.14
CA ILE A 22 -1.61 18.09 7.32
C ILE A 22 -2.52 17.78 8.51
N ALA A 23 -3.62 18.52 8.72
CA ALA A 23 -4.59 18.23 9.76
C ALA A 23 -5.41 16.95 9.48
N ALA A 24 -5.73 16.66 8.21
CA ALA A 24 -6.34 15.40 7.79
C ALA A 24 -5.39 14.21 8.02
N LEU A 25 -4.10 14.37 7.69
CA LEU A 25 -3.05 13.37 7.94
C LEU A 25 -2.79 13.16 9.45
N ALA A 26 -2.82 14.23 10.26
CA ALA A 26 -2.71 14.13 11.72
C ALA A 26 -3.96 13.49 12.36
N GLY A 27 -5.15 13.73 11.81
CA GLY A 27 -6.39 13.03 12.19
C GLY A 27 -6.35 11.53 11.86
N ILE A 28 -5.69 11.17 10.75
CA ILE A 28 -5.40 9.78 10.40
C ILE A 28 -4.42 9.16 11.40
N GLY A 29 -3.40 9.88 11.86
CA GLY A 29 -2.47 9.40 12.90
C GLY A 29 -3.12 9.03 14.24
N VAL A 30 -4.15 9.77 14.69
CA VAL A 30 -4.91 9.42 15.92
C VAL A 30 -5.88 8.26 15.68
N THR A 31 -6.38 8.10 14.45
CA THR A 31 -7.25 6.98 14.07
C THR A 31 -6.45 5.69 13.94
N ILE A 32 -5.22 5.75 13.43
CA ILE A 32 -4.22 4.67 13.40
C ILE A 32 -3.96 4.16 14.83
N TYR A 33 -3.75 5.04 15.81
CA TYR A 33 -3.55 4.61 17.22
C TYR A 33 -4.78 3.90 17.84
N LYS A 34 -6.00 4.16 17.32
CA LYS A 34 -7.22 3.41 17.68
C LYS A 34 -7.43 2.14 16.84
N LEU A 35 -6.92 2.10 15.61
CA LEU A 35 -6.96 0.93 14.72
C LEU A 35 -6.01 -0.18 15.18
N PHE A 36 -4.83 0.15 15.69
CA PHE A 36 -3.81 -0.84 16.06
C PHE A 36 -3.84 -1.30 17.52
N GLY A 37 -4.70 -0.72 18.37
CA GLY A 37 -4.94 -1.21 19.74
C GLY A 37 -5.90 -2.40 19.82
N ASN A 38 -6.73 -2.59 18.78
CA ASN A 38 -7.79 -3.61 18.71
C ASN A 38 -7.87 -4.24 17.30
N VAL A 39 -6.75 -4.63 16.71
CA VAL A 39 -6.77 -5.63 15.61
C VAL A 39 -7.06 -7.02 16.21
N GLN A 40 -8.20 -7.11 16.91
CA GLN A 40 -8.97 -8.33 16.95
C GLN A 40 -9.68 -8.43 15.60
N GLU A 41 -9.56 -9.61 15.00
CA GLU A 41 -10.61 -10.29 14.25
C GLU A 41 -11.85 -9.44 13.98
N GLU A 42 -11.97 -8.90 12.77
CA GLU A 42 -13.24 -8.80 12.04
C GLU A 42 -12.92 -8.20 10.67
N THR A 43 -12.69 -9.08 9.71
CA THR A 43 -13.19 -8.84 8.36
C THR A 43 -14.64 -8.38 8.52
N LYS A 44 -14.90 -7.08 8.34
CA LYS A 44 -16.27 -6.57 8.19
C LYS A 44 -16.87 -7.19 6.93
N LYS A 45 -17.32 -8.45 7.06
CA LYS A 45 -18.22 -9.09 6.12
C LYS A 45 -19.56 -8.37 6.21
N GLY A 46 -19.99 -7.77 5.12
CA GLY A 46 -21.37 -7.34 4.95
C GLY A 46 -21.73 -5.86 5.11
N GLU A 47 -20.78 -4.92 5.06
CA GLU A 47 -21.16 -3.54 4.66
C GLU A 47 -21.12 -3.50 3.13
N THR A 48 -22.28 -3.47 2.49
CA THR A 48 -22.39 -3.12 1.06
C THR A 48 -21.68 -1.79 0.87
N THR A 49 -20.54 -1.82 0.21
CA THR A 49 -19.78 -0.63 -0.14
C THR A 49 -20.64 0.20 -1.08
N GLY A 50 -20.67 1.53 -0.92
CA GLY A 50 -21.38 2.43 -1.84
C GLY A 50 -20.82 2.40 -3.28
N PHE A 51 -19.83 1.56 -3.53
CA PHE A 51 -19.21 1.26 -4.81
C PHE A 51 -18.87 -0.23 -4.91
N VAL A 52 -18.73 -0.76 -6.12
CA VAL A 52 -18.21 -2.10 -6.40
C VAL A 52 -16.88 -1.99 -7.14
N VAL A 53 -16.04 -3.00 -6.99
CA VAL A 53 -14.76 -3.09 -7.69
C VAL A 53 -14.80 -4.25 -8.67
N ASP A 54 -14.65 -3.97 -9.95
CA ASP A 54 -14.45 -4.99 -10.96
C ASP A 54 -12.95 -5.25 -11.11
N TYR A 55 -12.58 -6.52 -11.03
CA TYR A 55 -11.22 -6.99 -11.15
C TYR A 55 -11.22 -8.30 -11.95
N GLN A 56 -10.55 -8.29 -13.11
CA GLN A 56 -10.61 -9.39 -14.07
C GLN A 56 -12.09 -9.76 -14.38
N ASP A 57 -12.46 -11.03 -14.31
CA ASP A 57 -13.83 -11.51 -14.54
C ASP A 57 -14.70 -11.51 -13.27
N LYS A 58 -14.29 -10.80 -12.21
CA LYS A 58 -14.98 -10.77 -10.91
C LYS A 58 -15.46 -9.37 -10.59
N THR A 59 -16.69 -9.29 -10.06
CA THR A 59 -17.19 -8.11 -9.37
C THR A 59 -17.09 -8.36 -7.87
N LEU A 60 -16.39 -7.48 -7.16
CA LEU A 60 -16.25 -7.48 -5.72
C LEU A 60 -17.27 -6.48 -5.15
N GLU A 61 -18.22 -6.99 -4.37
CA GLU A 61 -19.22 -6.19 -3.64
C GLU A 61 -18.85 -6.03 -2.15
N GLU A 62 -17.83 -6.76 -1.70
CA GLU A 62 -17.28 -6.71 -0.35
C GLU A 62 -15.76 -6.93 -0.38
N SER A 63 -15.12 -6.71 0.77
CA SER A 63 -13.68 -6.94 0.93
C SER A 63 -13.32 -8.40 0.61
N ALA A 64 -12.23 -8.58 -0.14
CA ALA A 64 -11.81 -9.87 -0.68
C ALA A 64 -10.33 -10.15 -0.38
N GLY A 65 -9.89 -11.38 -0.67
CA GLY A 65 -8.48 -11.79 -0.51
C GLY A 65 -8.09 -12.83 -1.56
N GLY A 66 -6.82 -13.23 -1.54
CA GLY A 66 -6.26 -14.23 -2.45
C GLY A 66 -6.04 -13.69 -3.87
N VAL A 67 -5.90 -12.37 -4.03
CA VAL A 67 -5.52 -11.79 -5.31
C VAL A 67 -4.02 -12.00 -5.52
N VAL A 68 -3.64 -12.56 -6.66
CA VAL A 68 -2.23 -12.74 -7.04
C VAL A 68 -1.86 -11.61 -7.99
N PHE A 69 -1.02 -10.69 -7.54
CA PHE A 69 -0.49 -9.64 -8.40
C PHE A 69 0.67 -10.22 -9.18
N THR A 70 0.66 -10.10 -10.50
CA THR A 70 1.74 -10.64 -11.32
C THR A 70 2.81 -9.59 -11.60
N GLU A 71 2.42 -8.46 -12.17
CA GLU A 71 3.28 -7.28 -12.40
C GLU A 71 2.47 -5.99 -12.28
N THR A 72 1.33 -5.91 -12.98
CA THR A 72 0.41 -4.79 -12.97
C THR A 72 -1.02 -5.30 -12.90
N GLU A 73 -1.78 -4.76 -11.96
CA GLU A 73 -3.19 -5.07 -11.78
C GLU A 73 -4.04 -3.79 -11.83
N THR A 74 -5.15 -3.83 -12.55
CA THR A 74 -6.09 -2.70 -12.67
C THR A 74 -7.45 -3.07 -12.08
N PHE A 75 -7.97 -2.17 -11.26
CA PHE A 75 -9.24 -2.26 -10.55
C PHE A 75 -10.17 -1.16 -11.06
N SER A 76 -11.30 -1.54 -11.64
CA SER A 76 -12.32 -0.59 -12.09
C SER A 76 -13.35 -0.37 -11.00
N ILE A 77 -13.68 0.88 -10.71
CA ILE A 77 -14.54 1.26 -9.59
C ILE A 77 -15.86 1.77 -10.13
N ARG A 78 -16.97 1.12 -9.76
CA ARG A 78 -18.32 1.58 -10.10
C ARG A 78 -19.01 2.06 -8.84
N GLN A 79 -19.30 3.35 -8.78
CA GLN A 79 -19.97 3.97 -7.64
C GLN A 79 -21.49 4.01 -7.84
N SER A 80 -22.25 3.83 -6.76
CA SER A 80 -23.70 4.02 -6.76
C SER A 80 -24.02 5.40 -6.18
N GLY A 81 -24.33 6.37 -7.04
CA GLY A 81 -24.68 7.73 -6.60
C GLY A 81 -23.77 8.81 -7.17
N ALA A 82 -23.49 9.84 -6.36
CA ALA A 82 -22.64 10.96 -6.78
C ALA A 82 -21.17 10.54 -6.80
N ASP A 83 -20.48 10.91 -7.88
CA ASP A 83 -19.06 10.61 -8.07
C ASP A 83 -18.24 11.21 -6.92
N SER A 84 -17.59 10.33 -6.18
CA SER A 84 -16.66 10.63 -5.10
C SER A 84 -15.24 10.36 -5.57
N ALA A 85 -14.31 11.24 -5.18
CA ALA A 85 -12.90 11.04 -5.50
C ALA A 85 -12.40 9.69 -4.96
N ILE A 86 -11.70 8.96 -5.81
CA ILE A 86 -11.11 7.66 -5.48
C ILE A 86 -9.73 7.88 -4.86
N SER A 87 -9.42 7.12 -3.82
CA SER A 87 -8.06 7.00 -3.29
C SER A 87 -7.74 5.55 -2.98
N ALA A 88 -6.46 5.21 -2.95
CA ALA A 88 -5.97 3.87 -2.66
C ALA A 88 -4.79 3.93 -1.70
N LYS A 89 -4.72 2.95 -0.80
CA LYS A 89 -3.59 2.73 0.10
C LYS A 89 -3.23 1.27 0.16
N ILE A 90 -1.96 0.98 0.38
CA ILE A 90 -1.48 -0.38 0.56
C ILE A 90 -0.81 -0.48 1.93
N TYR A 91 -1.18 -1.48 2.72
CA TYR A 91 -0.54 -1.74 4.00
C TYR A 91 -0.25 -3.21 4.20
N ALA A 92 0.74 -3.52 5.03
CA ALA A 92 1.08 -4.90 5.36
C ALA A 92 0.03 -5.54 6.26
N LYS A 93 -0.41 -6.75 5.87
CA LYS A 93 -1.41 -7.57 6.54
C LYS A 93 -0.76 -8.49 7.56
N LYS A 94 -1.46 -8.74 8.66
CA LYS A 94 -1.06 -9.80 9.61
C LYS A 94 -1.14 -11.17 8.94
N LEU A 95 -0.03 -11.91 9.01
CA LEU A 95 0.07 -13.29 8.54
C LEU A 95 -0.22 -14.28 9.69
N PRO A 96 -0.68 -15.50 9.41
CA PRO A 96 -0.92 -16.54 10.42
C PRO A 96 0.35 -16.91 11.17
N GLU A 97 1.47 -16.95 10.45
CA GLU A 97 2.80 -17.14 11.01
C GLU A 97 3.59 -15.84 10.93
N ASP A 98 4.50 -15.64 11.88
CA ASP A 98 5.39 -14.48 11.90
C ASP A 98 6.69 -14.84 11.17
N TYR A 99 6.90 -14.23 10.00
CA TYR A 99 8.05 -14.49 9.14
C TYR A 99 9.21 -13.56 9.48
N GLU A 100 10.43 -14.10 9.50
CA GLU A 100 11.64 -13.33 9.74
C GLU A 100 12.25 -12.81 8.43
N TRP A 101 12.58 -11.54 8.43
CA TRP A 101 13.13 -10.78 7.32
C TRP A 101 14.49 -10.22 7.73
N LYS A 102 15.49 -10.39 6.86
CA LYS A 102 16.86 -9.99 7.16
C LYS A 102 17.34 -8.96 6.16
N PHE A 103 17.88 -7.86 6.68
CA PHE A 103 18.44 -6.78 5.89
C PHE A 103 19.88 -6.53 6.31
N ALA A 104 20.81 -6.58 5.37
CA ALA A 104 22.23 -6.36 5.61
C ALA A 104 22.63 -4.95 5.15
N LYS A 105 23.43 -4.25 5.95
CA LYS A 105 24.05 -2.98 5.54
C LYS A 105 25.49 -3.22 5.12
N GLU A 106 26.00 -2.37 4.23
CA GLU A 106 27.40 -2.45 3.83
C GLU A 106 28.32 -2.29 5.04
N GLY A 107 29.27 -3.21 5.20
CA GLY A 107 30.20 -3.24 6.34
C GLY A 107 29.65 -3.81 7.65
N GLN A 108 28.41 -4.31 7.67
CA GLN A 108 27.82 -4.98 8.84
C GLN A 108 28.04 -6.50 8.76
N GLU A 109 28.58 -7.11 9.83
CA GLU A 109 28.85 -8.56 9.88
C GLU A 109 27.57 -9.40 10.06
N THR A 110 26.54 -8.84 10.70
CA THR A 110 25.29 -9.53 11.02
C THR A 110 24.09 -8.73 10.53
N PRO A 111 23.17 -9.30 9.74
CA PRO A 111 22.02 -8.56 9.25
C PRO A 111 21.05 -8.19 10.38
N ASP A 112 20.39 -7.05 10.22
CA ASP A 112 19.26 -6.66 11.06
C ASP A 112 18.10 -7.63 10.77
N THR A 113 17.50 -8.18 11.83
CA THR A 113 16.37 -9.12 11.71
C THR A 113 15.09 -8.43 12.15
N TYR A 114 14.08 -8.50 11.31
CA TYR A 114 12.74 -7.96 11.52
C TYR A 114 11.72 -9.09 11.40
N ARG A 115 10.58 -8.92 12.07
CA ARG A 115 9.48 -9.87 12.13
C ARG A 115 8.25 -9.28 11.50
N TRP A 116 7.69 -9.96 10.49
CA TRP A 116 6.55 -9.48 9.71
C TRP A 116 5.42 -8.92 10.58
N ASN A 117 4.94 -9.75 11.51
CA ASN A 117 3.78 -9.41 12.35
C ASN A 117 4.08 -8.37 13.42
N THR A 118 5.36 -8.10 13.69
CA THR A 118 5.78 -7.17 14.74
C THR A 118 6.18 -5.82 14.17
N ASP A 119 6.96 -5.82 13.08
CA ASP A 119 7.64 -4.65 12.57
C ASP A 119 6.97 -4.04 11.34
N PHE A 120 6.20 -4.85 10.57
CA PHE A 120 5.66 -4.42 9.29
C PHE A 120 4.14 -4.28 9.29
N VAL A 121 3.40 -5.13 10.02
CA VAL A 121 1.94 -5.10 10.01
C VAL A 121 1.39 -3.70 10.29
N GLY A 122 0.51 -3.23 9.40
CA GLY A 122 -0.10 -1.91 9.49
C GLY A 122 0.74 -0.76 8.97
N GLU A 123 2.01 -0.98 8.64
CA GLU A 123 2.85 0.01 7.96
C GLU A 123 2.27 0.35 6.58
N ASP A 124 2.33 1.62 6.21
CA ASP A 124 1.92 2.10 4.90
C ASP A 124 3.00 1.77 3.88
N PHE A 125 2.66 0.88 2.94
CA PHE A 125 3.51 0.42 1.86
C PHE A 125 3.21 1.10 0.52
N THR A 126 2.23 2.02 0.47
CA THR A 126 1.74 2.63 -0.78
C THR A 126 2.88 3.23 -1.61
N GLU A 127 3.85 3.87 -0.97
CA GLU A 127 4.97 4.54 -1.63
C GLU A 127 6.04 3.61 -2.24
N TYR A 128 5.95 2.31 -1.95
CA TYR A 128 6.84 1.29 -2.49
C TYR A 128 6.20 0.57 -3.69
N PHE A 129 4.92 0.80 -3.94
CA PHE A 129 4.21 0.41 -5.15
C PHE A 129 4.05 1.61 -6.08
N ASP A 130 3.95 1.35 -7.38
CA ASP A 130 3.49 2.37 -8.32
C ASP A 130 1.96 2.31 -8.40
N VAL A 131 1.31 3.23 -7.70
CA VAL A 131 -0.15 3.32 -7.61
C VAL A 131 -0.62 4.52 -8.44
N ALA A 132 -1.28 4.23 -9.56
CA ALA A 132 -1.88 5.22 -10.43
C ALA A 132 -3.41 5.22 -10.25
N ILE A 133 -4.00 6.41 -10.14
CA ILE A 133 -5.45 6.57 -10.01
C ILE A 133 -5.94 7.46 -11.15
N ASP A 134 -6.81 6.91 -11.98
CA ASP A 134 -7.53 7.66 -13.02
C ASP A 134 -8.94 7.98 -12.51
N GLN A 135 -9.19 9.27 -12.25
CA GLN A 135 -10.50 9.73 -11.76
C GLN A 135 -11.55 9.81 -12.88
N ASP A 136 -11.12 9.98 -14.14
CA ASP A 136 -12.03 10.09 -15.27
C ASP A 136 -12.54 8.70 -15.68
N GLU A 137 -11.66 7.69 -15.62
CA GLU A 137 -12.00 6.29 -15.89
C GLU A 137 -12.44 5.50 -14.65
N ASN A 138 -12.36 6.12 -13.45
CA ASN A 138 -12.58 5.47 -12.16
C ASN A 138 -11.77 4.18 -11.99
N THR A 139 -10.46 4.24 -12.26
CA THR A 139 -9.58 3.08 -12.13
C THR A 139 -8.46 3.31 -11.12
N VAL A 140 -8.06 2.23 -10.45
CA VAL A 140 -6.83 2.15 -9.66
C VAL A 140 -5.94 1.11 -10.30
N THR A 141 -4.74 1.49 -10.71
CA THR A 141 -3.72 0.57 -11.21
C THR A 141 -2.60 0.47 -10.20
N VAL A 142 -2.23 -0.76 -9.84
CA VAL A 142 -1.11 -1.05 -8.94
C VAL A 142 -0.07 -1.86 -9.69
N THR A 143 1.15 -1.36 -9.74
CA THR A 143 2.29 -2.04 -10.34
C THR A 143 3.38 -2.31 -9.31
N GLY A 144 4.00 -3.48 -9.41
CA GLY A 144 5.19 -3.84 -8.65
C GLY A 144 5.20 -5.28 -8.17
N THR A 145 6.39 -5.83 -7.95
CA THR A 145 6.61 -7.16 -7.37
C THR A 145 6.93 -7.10 -5.88
N VAL A 146 6.66 -8.17 -5.10
CA VAL A 146 7.16 -8.27 -3.69
C VAL A 146 8.68 -8.06 -3.65
N LYS A 147 9.43 -8.58 -4.62
CA LYS A 147 10.87 -8.38 -4.71
C LYS A 147 11.24 -6.90 -4.85
N GLU A 148 10.68 -6.19 -5.83
CA GLU A 148 10.96 -4.77 -6.06
C GLU A 148 10.54 -3.91 -4.88
N LEU A 149 9.40 -4.23 -4.27
CA LEU A 149 8.89 -3.57 -3.07
C LEU A 149 9.92 -3.64 -1.94
N LEU A 150 10.33 -4.86 -1.57
CA LEU A 150 11.23 -5.09 -0.45
C LEU A 150 12.64 -4.59 -0.75
N THR A 151 13.06 -4.63 -2.02
CA THR A 151 14.34 -4.05 -2.46
C THR A 151 14.29 -2.53 -2.34
N SER A 152 13.19 -1.89 -2.75
CA SER A 152 12.98 -0.46 -2.59
C SER A 152 12.92 -0.06 -1.11
N TYR A 153 12.25 -0.87 -0.29
CA TYR A 153 12.20 -0.72 1.16
C TYR A 153 13.59 -0.81 1.79
N ALA A 154 14.37 -1.84 1.43
CA ALA A 154 15.73 -2.04 1.88
C ALA A 154 16.63 -0.86 1.48
N ALA A 155 16.54 -0.43 0.21
CA ALA A 155 17.34 0.67 -0.32
C ALA A 155 17.12 1.99 0.44
N ARG A 156 15.87 2.29 0.85
CA ARG A 156 15.59 3.48 1.69
C ARG A 156 16.19 3.39 3.10
N ARG A 157 16.56 2.20 3.55
CA ARG A 157 17.21 1.94 4.84
C ARG A 157 18.72 1.75 4.71
N ASP A 158 19.29 2.08 3.55
CA ASP A 158 20.69 1.84 3.21
C ASP A 158 21.10 0.37 3.44
N ALA A 159 20.19 -0.55 3.08
CA ALA A 159 20.35 -1.97 3.30
C ALA A 159 20.01 -2.78 2.04
N THR A 160 20.47 -4.03 1.99
CA THR A 160 20.10 -5.04 1.01
C THR A 160 19.27 -6.13 1.67
N LEU A 161 18.22 -6.58 1.00
CA LEU A 161 17.45 -7.73 1.44
C LEU A 161 18.30 -9.00 1.29
N GLU A 162 18.45 -9.78 2.37
CA GLU A 162 19.11 -11.08 2.30
C GLU A 162 18.21 -12.12 1.60
N PRO A 163 18.79 -13.07 0.85
CA PRO A 163 18.04 -14.14 0.21
C PRO A 163 17.21 -14.94 1.23
N MET A 164 15.92 -15.07 0.95
CA MET A 164 15.02 -15.92 1.74
C MET A 164 14.79 -17.25 1.05
N SER A 165 14.59 -18.30 1.84
CA SER A 165 14.30 -19.65 1.33
C SER A 165 12.93 -19.77 0.68
N ALA A 166 11.96 -18.94 1.09
CA ALA A 166 10.61 -18.89 0.53
C ALA A 166 9.93 -17.56 0.88
N LEU A 167 8.99 -17.12 0.03
CA LEU A 167 8.01 -16.10 0.37
C LEU A 167 6.74 -16.77 0.92
N PRO A 168 6.00 -16.11 1.84
CA PRO A 168 4.68 -16.55 2.23
C PRO A 168 3.76 -16.67 1.02
N ASN A 169 3.07 -17.81 0.87
CA ASN A 169 2.05 -18.00 -0.15
C ASN A 169 0.67 -17.56 0.37
N GLU A 170 0.63 -16.34 0.90
CA GLU A 170 -0.51 -15.76 1.60
C GLU A 170 -0.56 -14.27 1.37
N ASP A 171 -1.75 -13.66 1.47
CA ASP A 171 -1.93 -12.22 1.32
C ASP A 171 -1.05 -11.46 2.33
N MET A 172 0.05 -10.91 1.85
CA MET A 172 0.96 -10.09 2.64
C MET A 172 0.49 -8.64 2.73
N PHE A 173 -0.26 -8.18 1.74
CA PHE A 173 -0.67 -6.78 1.65
C PHE A 173 -2.18 -6.67 1.55
N VAL A 174 -2.69 -5.51 1.93
CA VAL A 174 -4.07 -5.11 1.67
C VAL A 174 -4.05 -3.83 0.86
N LEU A 175 -4.68 -3.87 -0.31
CA LEU A 175 -5.07 -2.68 -1.06
C LEU A 175 -6.41 -2.20 -0.51
N GLU A 176 -6.43 -1.09 0.19
CA GLU A 176 -7.65 -0.39 0.59
C GLU A 176 -8.00 0.68 -0.43
N ILE A 177 -9.07 0.43 -1.19
CA ILE A 177 -9.68 1.41 -2.10
C ILE A 177 -10.75 2.17 -1.34
N MET A 178 -10.74 3.49 -1.43
CA MET A 178 -11.72 4.37 -0.79
C MET A 178 -12.43 5.23 -1.84
N ALA A 179 -13.74 5.34 -1.72
CA ALA A 179 -14.58 6.25 -2.49
C ALA A 179 -15.56 6.94 -1.54
N GLY A 180 -15.36 8.24 -1.32
CA GLY A 180 -16.14 9.00 -0.34
C GLY A 180 -15.93 8.46 1.09
N ASN A 181 -17.01 8.01 1.74
CA ASN A 181 -16.98 7.43 3.09
C ASN A 181 -16.93 5.89 3.09
N HIS A 182 -16.82 5.26 1.92
CA HIS A 182 -16.77 3.81 1.79
C HIS A 182 -15.34 3.36 1.52
N SER A 183 -14.96 2.21 2.08
CA SER A 183 -13.70 1.55 1.74
C SER A 183 -13.91 0.06 1.44
N MET A 184 -13.04 -0.49 0.61
CA MET A 184 -12.97 -1.91 0.27
C MET A 184 -11.53 -2.37 0.43
N ALA A 185 -11.33 -3.40 1.24
CA ALA A 185 -10.03 -4.02 1.47
C ALA A 185 -9.87 -5.24 0.56
N ILE A 186 -8.80 -5.25 -0.25
CA ILE A 186 -8.45 -6.33 -1.15
C ILE A 186 -7.10 -6.89 -0.70
N GLY A 187 -7.13 -8.04 -0.04
CA GLY A 187 -5.95 -8.80 0.32
C GLY A 187 -5.26 -9.36 -0.93
N PHE A 188 -3.96 -9.17 -1.03
CA PHE A 188 -3.18 -9.68 -2.13
C PHE A 188 -1.80 -10.16 -1.68
N HIS A 189 -1.27 -11.09 -2.47
CA HIS A 189 0.12 -11.46 -2.47
C HIS A 189 0.65 -11.30 -3.88
N VAL A 190 1.93 -10.99 -3.98
CA VAL A 190 2.55 -10.76 -5.28
C VAL A 190 3.32 -12.00 -5.69
N TYR A 191 3.12 -12.41 -6.93
CA TYR A 191 3.87 -13.48 -7.52
C TYR A 191 5.34 -13.10 -7.57
N ALA A 192 6.20 -13.95 -7.02
CA ALA A 192 7.63 -13.89 -7.22
C ALA A 192 8.07 -15.25 -7.74
N PRO A 193 8.69 -15.34 -8.94
CA PRO A 193 9.36 -16.57 -9.30
C PRO A 193 10.47 -16.81 -8.26
N ILE A 194 10.41 -17.95 -7.58
CA ILE A 194 11.28 -18.38 -6.45
C ILE A 194 12.78 -18.19 -6.77
N TYR A 195 13.16 -18.26 -8.04
CA TYR A 195 14.54 -18.07 -8.52
C TYR A 195 15.05 -16.62 -8.44
N SER A 196 14.19 -15.62 -8.22
CA SER A 196 14.55 -14.20 -8.25
C SER A 196 15.03 -13.63 -6.91
N LEU A 197 14.68 -14.27 -5.78
CA LEU A 197 15.10 -13.83 -4.43
C LEU A 197 16.28 -14.64 -3.88
N ALA A 198 16.50 -15.85 -4.41
CA ALA A 198 17.57 -16.75 -3.95
C ALA A 198 18.97 -16.42 -4.52
N LEU A 199 19.08 -15.52 -5.49
CA LEU A 199 20.31 -15.34 -6.30
C LEU A 199 20.65 -13.87 -6.56
N GLU A 200 20.90 -13.08 -5.51
CA GLU A 200 21.85 -11.95 -5.62
C GLU A 200 22.84 -11.94 -4.45
N LYS A 201 23.55 -13.06 -4.30
CA LYS A 201 24.98 -12.98 -3.98
C LYS A 201 25.76 -13.12 -5.29
N LEU A 202 25.51 -12.21 -6.24
CA LEU A 202 26.38 -12.11 -7.41
C LEU A 202 27.64 -11.37 -6.97
N SER A 203 28.63 -12.19 -6.63
CA SER A 203 30.03 -11.86 -6.49
C SER A 203 30.50 -10.87 -7.55
N PHE A 204 30.88 -9.65 -7.14
CA PHE A 204 31.82 -8.85 -7.90
C PHE A 204 33.23 -9.26 -7.45
N CYS A 205 33.93 -9.99 -8.31
CA CYS A 205 35.39 -10.00 -8.37
C CYS A 205 35.85 -8.77 -9.15
#